data_AF-A0A2A2SCW5-F1
#
_entry.id   AF-A0A2A2SCW5-F1
#
_cell.length_a   1.000
_cell.length_b   1.000
_cell.length_c   1.000
_cell.angle_alpha   90.00
_cell.angle_beta   90.00
_cell.angle_gamma   90.00
#
_symmetry.space_group_name_H-M   'P 1'
#
loop_
_entity.id
_entity.type
_entity.pdbx_description
1 polymer ?
#
loop_
_entity_poly.entity_id
_entity_poly.type
_entity_poly.pdbx_seq_one_letter_code
_entity_poly.pdbx_strand_id
1 'polypeptide(L)' 'MPRRSSITCPACAGVADPVMSGLVEYDRCRFCGGVWLDCGEFEVLLALAHRAGKNKAREPLFGARVAAGA' A
#
# COMPACT_ATOMS: atom_id res chain seq x y z
N MET A 1 -10.10 -15.89 6.84
CA MET A 1 -9.52 -15.74 8.20
C MET A 1 -9.17 -14.27 8.35
N PRO A 2 -9.73 -13.52 9.31
CA PRO A 2 -9.48 -12.09 9.40
C PRO A 2 -8.06 -11.86 9.93
N ARG A 3 -7.29 -11.02 9.25
CA ARG A 3 -5.93 -10.64 9.65
C ARG A 3 -6.00 -9.88 10.96
N ARG A 4 -5.19 -10.28 11.94
CA ARG A 4 -5.26 -9.79 13.32
C ARG A 4 -3.89 -9.35 13.78
N SER A 5 -3.38 -8.27 13.22
CA SER A 5 -2.26 -7.56 13.84
C SER A 5 -2.05 -6.23 13.15
N SER A 6 -2.17 -5.15 13.91
CA SER A 6 -1.68 -3.82 13.57
C SER A 6 -0.18 -3.90 13.26
N ILE A 7 0.18 -4.04 11.98
CA ILE A 7 1.57 -4.08 11.56
C ILE A 7 2.14 -2.66 11.59
N THR A 8 3.36 -2.55 12.11
CA THR A 8 4.10 -1.30 12.08
C THR A 8 4.96 -1.29 10.82
N CYS A 9 4.97 -0.18 10.10
CA CYS A 9 5.72 -0.03 8.87
C CYS A 9 7.23 -0.28 9.12
N PRO A 10 7.86 -1.29 8.51
CA PRO A 10 9.29 -1.57 8.72
C PRO A 10 10.21 -0.48 8.11
N ALA A 11 9.70 0.35 7.19
CA ALA A 11 10.49 1.39 6.55
C ALA A 11 10.59 2.68 7.38
N CYS A 12 9.56 3.02 8.16
CA CYS A 12 9.52 4.29 8.91
C CYS A 12 8.94 4.19 10.32
N ALA A 13 8.66 2.98 10.80
CA ALA A 13 7.98 2.70 12.08
C ALA A 13 6.58 3.34 12.22
N GLY A 14 5.99 3.84 11.14
CA GLY A 14 4.67 4.45 11.13
C GLY A 14 3.52 3.43 11.16
N VAL A 15 2.32 3.90 11.52
CA VAL A 15 1.09 3.08 11.51
C VAL A 15 0.71 2.72 10.09
N ALA A 16 0.38 1.44 9.88
CA ALA A 16 -0.25 0.95 8.65
C ALA A 16 -1.72 0.65 8.88
N ASP A 17 -2.53 0.91 7.85
CA ASP A 17 -3.94 0.54 7.81
C ASP A 17 -4.18 -0.57 6.80
N PRO A 18 -5.14 -1.46 7.07
CA PRO A 18 -5.65 -2.36 6.07
C PRO A 18 -6.42 -1.57 5.00
N VAL A 19 -6.12 -1.86 3.74
CA VAL A 19 -6.76 -1.30 2.56
C VAL A 19 -7.30 -2.44 1.72
N MET A 20 -8.57 -2.33 1.32
CA MET A 20 -9.22 -3.27 0.41
C MET A 20 -9.20 -2.73 -1.02
N SER A 21 -8.65 -3.50 -1.97
CA SER A 21 -8.72 -3.22 -3.39
C SER A 21 -9.29 -4.42 -4.14
N GLY A 22 -10.56 -4.31 -4.55
CA GLY A 22 -11.30 -5.42 -5.13
C GLY A 22 -11.44 -6.57 -4.14
N LEU A 23 -10.75 -7.69 -4.40
CA LEU A 23 -10.76 -8.89 -3.57
C LEU A 23 -9.46 -9.08 -2.77
N VAL A 24 -8.57 -8.09 -2.77
CA VAL A 24 -7.28 -8.16 -2.08
C VAL A 24 -7.27 -7.16 -0.93
N GLU A 25 -6.97 -7.65 0.27
CA GLU A 25 -6.62 -6.85 1.44
C GLU A 25 -5.10 -6.65 1.42
N TYR A 26 -4.61 -5.46 1.76
CA TYR A 26 -3.18 -5.22 1.95
C TYR A 26 -2.98 -4.06 2.94
N ASP A 27 -1.85 -4.04 3.65
CA ASP A 27 -1.53 -2.96 4.59
C ASP A 27 -0.81 -1.82 3.90
N ARG A 28 -1.25 -0.58 4.13
CA ARG A 28 -0.60 0.64 3.63
C ARG A 28 -0.19 1.55 4.76
N CYS A 29 1.08 1.97 4.77
CA CYS A 29 1.57 2.95 5.73
C CYS A 29 0.98 4.34 5.44
N ARG A 30 0.41 4.98 6.47
CA ARG A 30 -0.12 6.36 6.38
C ARG A 30 0.96 7.42 6.14
N PHE A 31 2.21 7.11 6.48
CA PHE A 31 3.30 8.09 6.51
C PHE A 31 4.19 8.02 5.26
N CYS A 32 4.80 6.87 4.98
CA CYS A 32 5.70 6.72 3.83
C CYS A 32 5.01 6.18 2.58
N GLY A 33 3.76 5.70 2.70
CA GLY A 33 3.02 5.10 1.59
C GLY A 33 3.48 3.70 1.19
N GLY A 34 4.37 3.06 1.96
CA GLY A 34 4.75 1.66 1.74
C GLY A 34 3.53 0.73 1.81
N VAL A 35 3.62 -0.39 1.09
CA VAL A 35 2.54 -1.38 0.95
C VAL A 35 3.08 -2.77 1.27
N TRP A 36 2.33 -3.53 2.07
CA TRP A 36 2.64 -4.90 2.45
C TRP A 36 1.47 -5.80 2.09
N LEU A 37 1.81 -6.90 1.43
CA LEU A 37 0.88 -7.96 1.08
C LEU A 37 1.30 -9.22 1.81
N ASP A 38 0.33 -10.01 2.23
CA ASP A 38 0.59 -11.31 2.77
C ASP A 38 0.81 -12.35 1.66
N CYS A 39 1.30 -13.52 2.06
CA CYS A 39 1.58 -14.61 1.14
C CYS A 39 0.33 -14.96 0.30
N GLY A 40 0.47 -14.96 -1.03
CA GLY A 40 -0.61 -15.25 -1.97
C GLY A 40 -1.44 -14.04 -2.42
N GLU A 41 -1.40 -12.91 -1.72
CA GLU A 41 -2.19 -11.72 -2.09
C GLU A 41 -1.62 -10.98 -3.30
N PHE A 42 -0.30 -11.04 -3.48
CA PHE A 42 0.37 -10.42 -4.62
C PHE A 42 -0.05 -11.05 -5.95
N GLU A 43 -0.17 -12.38 -5.99
CA GLU A 43 -0.62 -13.13 -7.17
C GLU A 43 -2.05 -12.76 -7.55
N VAL A 44 -2.94 -12.61 -6.56
CA VAL A 44 -4.33 -12.17 -6.78
C VAL A 44 -4.36 -10.73 -7.29
N LEU A 45 -3.54 -9.83 -6.71
CA LEU A 45 -3.45 -8.45 -7.16
C LEU A 45 -2.98 -8.35 -8.62
N LEU A 46 -1.96 -9.12 -8.99
CA LEU A 46 -1.49 -9.20 -10.38
C LEU A 46 -2.58 -9.72 -11.31
N ALA A 47 -3.28 -10.79 -10.93
CA ALA A 47 -4.37 -11.35 -11.74
C ALA A 47 -5.50 -10.33 -11.99
N LEU A 48 -5.82 -9.49 -11.00
CA LEU A 48 -6.78 -8.39 -11.15
C LEU A 48 -6.24 -7.28 -12.05
N ALA A 49 -4.98 -6.86 -11.84
CA ALA A 49 -4.35 -5.81 -12.64
C ALA A 49 -4.23 -6.18 -14.13
N HIS A 50 -3.98 -7.46 -14.43
CA HIS A 50 -3.96 -7.95 -15.81
C HIS A 50 -5.32 -7.87 -16.52
N ARG A 51 -6.43 -7.95 -15.77
CA ARG A 51 -7.80 -7.83 -16.31
C ARG A 51 -8.25 -6.37 -16.44
N ALA A 52 -7.71 -5.48 -15.61
CA ALA A 52 -7.97 -4.05 -15.64
C ALA A 52 -7.08 -3.36 -16.71
N GLY A 53 -7.58 -3.26 -17.94
CA GLY A 53 -6.92 -2.53 -19.02
C GLY A 53 -6.41 -1.13 -18.61
N LYS A 54 -5.20 -0.81 -19.07
CA LYS A 54 -4.38 0.37 -18.75
C LYS A 54 -5.15 1.70 -18.77
N ASN A 55 -5.52 2.23 -17.61
CA ASN A 55 -5.69 3.68 -17.42
C ASN A 55 -4.54 4.21 -16.57
N LYS A 56 -3.55 4.82 -17.23
CA LYS A 56 -2.46 5.52 -16.58
C LYS A 56 -2.94 6.91 -16.16
N ALA A 57 -3.23 7.08 -14.89
CA ALA A 57 -3.09 8.36 -14.21
C ALA A 57 -2.25 8.11 -12.95
N ARG A 58 -0.93 8.00 -13.16
CA ARG A 58 0.02 8.07 -12.04
C ARG A 58 0.24 9.55 -11.76
N GLU A 59 -0.57 10.10 -10.87
CA GLU A 59 -0.18 11.33 -10.18
C GLU A 59 1.08 11.03 -9.35
N PRO A 60 2.16 11.82 -9.48
CA PRO A 60 3.38 11.58 -8.73
C PRO A 60 3.20 12.00 -7.26
N LEU A 61 2.88 11.06 -6.38
CA LEU A 61 3.00 11.26 -4.92
C LEU A 61 4.41 10.95 -4.41
N PHE A 62 5.44 11.46 -5.11
CA PHE A 62 6.83 11.36 -4.65
C PHE A 62 7.53 12.70 -4.85
N GLY A 63 7.51 13.56 -3.83
CA GLY A 63 8.28 14.81 -3.88
C GLY A 63 7.80 16.00 -3.07
N ALA A 64 7.25 15.84 -1.86
CA ALA A 64 7.16 16.96 -0.91
C ALA A 64 8.05 16.64 0.29
N ARG A 65 9.36 16.82 0.10
CA ARG A 65 10.33 16.95 1.17
C ARG A 65 9.94 18.21 1.94
N VAL A 66 9.17 18.06 3.02
CA VAL A 66 8.89 19.16 3.93
C VAL A 66 10.25 19.55 4.51
N ALA A 67 10.80 20.66 4.03
CA ALA A 67 11.91 21.31 4.68
C ALA A 67 11.43 21.66 6.10
N ALA A 68 11.95 20.95 7.09
CA ALA A 68 11.91 21.41 8.46
C ALA A 68 12.62 22.77 8.47
N GLY A 69 11.85 23.82 8.75
CA GLY A 69 12.39 25.15 8.97
C GLY A 69 13.26 25.15 10.23
N ALA A 70 14.45 25.73 10.08
CA ALA A 70 15.19 26.47 11.08
C ALA A 70 16.02 27.52 10.34
#